data_AF-A0A9N9QL08-F1
#
_entry.id   AF-A0A9N9QL08-F1
#
_cell.length_a   1.000
_cell.length_b   1.000
_cell.length_c   1.000
_cell.angle_alpha   90.00
_cell.angle_beta   90.00
_cell.angle_gamma   90.00
#
_symmetry.space_group_name_H-M   'P 1'
#
loop_
_entity.id
_entity.type
_entity.pdbx_description
1 polymer ?
#
loop_
_entity_poly.entity_id
_entity_poly.type
_entity_poly.pdbx_seq_one_letter_code
_entity_poly.pdbx_strand_id
1 'polypeptide(L)'
;MESSHVFCVTCNRDIYDKTVKFTTNTLEKNKSVLKIRKKHNLKFNDISLPEEVNENTGYLVKCYKNFLAVIKKYRENEPSTSSIYITIYITIFFMNLYILY
;
A
#
# COMPACT_ATOMS: atom_id res chain seq x y z
N MET A 1 -0.52 24.04 25.54
CA MET A 1 -0.43 22.67 24.97
C MET A 1 -1.34 22.68 23.76
N GLU A 2 -0.79 22.95 22.56
CA GLU A 2 -1.58 22.91 21.33
C GLU A 2 -2.02 21.47 21.09
N SER A 3 -3.33 21.23 21.14
CA SER A 3 -3.93 19.99 20.65
C SER A 3 -3.70 19.95 19.15
N SER A 4 -2.65 19.24 18.72
CA SER A 4 -2.41 18.98 17.30
C SER A 4 -3.65 18.26 16.76
N HIS A 5 -4.45 18.96 15.98
CA HIS A 5 -5.67 18.43 15.37
C HIS A 5 -5.25 17.45 14.28
N VAL A 6 -5.08 16.17 14.65
CA VAL A 6 -4.73 15.11 13.71
C VAL A 6 -6.02 14.42 13.25
N PHE A 7 -6.23 14.36 11.94
CA PHE A 7 -7.40 13.74 11.36
C PHE A 7 -7.13 12.30 10.93
N CYS A 8 -8.06 11.38 11.24
CA CYS A 8 -7.92 9.99 10.84
C CYS A 8 -8.40 9.75 9.41
N VAL A 9 -7.49 9.39 8.50
CA VAL A 9 -7.78 9.19 7.06
C VAL A 9 -8.75 8.03 6.74
N THR A 10 -8.98 7.13 7.69
CA THR A 10 -9.89 5.98 7.49
C THR A 10 -11.31 6.19 7.97
N CYS A 11 -11.49 7.01 9.00
CA CYS A 11 -12.79 7.16 9.65
C CYS A 11 -13.27 8.61 9.65
N ASN A 12 -12.50 9.51 9.02
CA ASN A 12 -12.80 10.92 8.87
C ASN A 12 -13.22 11.60 10.17
N ARG A 13 -12.47 11.35 11.24
CA ARG A 13 -12.69 11.94 12.56
C ARG A 13 -11.39 12.48 13.12
N ASP A 14 -11.51 13.54 13.91
CA ASP A 14 -10.42 14.03 14.74
C ASP A 14 -9.95 12.98 15.72
N ILE A 15 -8.65 12.97 15.94
CA ILE A 15 -7.99 12.04 16.84
C ILE A 15 -7.67 12.75 18.15
N TYR A 16 -8.41 12.39 19.18
CA TYR A 16 -8.15 12.78 20.57
C TYR A 16 -7.32 11.75 21.34
N ASP A 17 -7.16 10.55 20.75
CA ASP A 17 -6.51 9.37 21.33
C ASP A 17 -5.12 9.12 20.72
N LYS A 18 -4.52 7.95 21.01
CA LYS A 18 -3.26 7.51 20.38
C LYS A 18 -3.35 7.52 18.85
N THR A 19 -2.49 8.34 18.24
CA THR A 19 -2.31 8.48 16.80
C THR A 19 -1.15 7.64 16.28
N VAL A 20 -1.27 7.12 15.07
CA VAL A 20 -0.15 6.73 14.21
C VAL A 20 0.01 7.83 13.17
N LYS A 21 1.07 8.62 13.30
CA LYS A 21 1.43 9.66 12.32
C LYS A 21 2.09 9.03 11.09
N PHE A 22 1.99 9.70 9.96
CA PHE A 22 2.75 9.32 8.78
C PHE A 22 4.23 9.65 8.99
N THR A 23 5.09 8.69 8.73
CA THR A 23 6.50 8.84 8.37
C THR A 23 6.67 8.39 6.91
N THR A 24 7.78 8.76 6.27
CA THR A 24 8.09 8.36 4.88
C THR A 24 7.91 6.85 4.66
N ASN A 25 8.54 6.04 5.52
CA ASN A 25 8.44 4.57 5.45
C ASN A 25 7.00 4.07 5.65
N THR A 26 6.26 4.62 6.61
CA THR A 26 4.87 4.19 6.84
C THR A 26 3.94 4.60 5.71
N LEU A 27 4.16 5.78 5.10
CA LEU A 27 3.35 6.27 4.00
C LEU A 27 3.52 5.40 2.76
N GLU A 28 4.75 5.02 2.40
CA GLU A 28 5.03 4.10 1.30
C GLU A 28 4.38 2.72 1.53
N LYS A 29 4.53 2.17 2.74
CA LYS A 29 3.88 0.92 3.12
C LYS A 29 2.35 1.02 3.06
N ASN A 30 1.78 2.14 3.48
CA ASN A 30 0.34 2.34 3.42
C ASN A 30 -0.15 2.49 1.98
N LYS A 31 0.63 3.13 1.10
CA LYS A 31 0.36 3.21 -0.34
C LYS A 31 0.33 1.82 -0.99
N SER A 32 1.25 0.91 -0.65
CA SER A 32 1.21 -0.46 -1.18
C SER A 32 0.00 -1.26 -0.68
N VAL A 33 -0.34 -1.13 0.60
CA VAL A 33 -1.56 -1.74 1.16
C VAL A 33 -2.82 -1.18 0.50
N LEU A 34 -2.89 0.13 0.25
CA LEU A 34 -4.01 0.75 -0.44
C LEU A 34 -4.15 0.24 -1.88
N LYS A 35 -3.04 0.04 -2.61
CA LYS A 35 -3.06 -0.56 -3.95
C LYS A 35 -3.69 -1.95 -3.94
N ILE A 36 -3.30 -2.80 -2.99
CA ILE A 36 -3.89 -4.15 -2.83
C ILE A 36 -5.39 -4.05 -2.54
N ARG A 37 -5.79 -3.16 -1.62
CA ARG A 37 -7.20 -2.96 -1.27
C ARG A 37 -8.02 -2.46 -2.45
N LYS A 38 -7.50 -1.53 -3.26
CA LYS A 38 -8.12 -1.04 -4.50
C LYS A 38 -8.27 -2.14 -5.53
N LYS A 39 -7.19 -2.88 -5.81
CA LYS A 39 -7.17 -3.99 -6.78
C LYS A 39 -8.21 -5.06 -6.49
N HIS A 40 -8.46 -5.35 -5.21
CA HIS A 40 -9.37 -6.40 -4.77
C HIS A 40 -10.71 -5.88 -4.21
N ASN A 41 -11.02 -4.59 -4.42
CA ASN A 41 -12.24 -3.94 -3.95
C ASN A 41 -12.56 -4.21 -2.46
N LEU A 42 -11.52 -4.22 -1.62
CA LEU A 42 -11.65 -4.46 -0.18
C LEU A 42 -12.09 -3.19 0.54
N LYS A 43 -12.60 -3.33 1.78
CA LYS A 43 -12.88 -2.17 2.65
C LYS A 43 -11.70 -1.20 2.68
N PHE A 44 -11.97 0.11 2.69
CA PHE A 44 -10.95 1.17 2.66
C PHE A 44 -10.24 1.36 1.31
N ASN A 45 -10.81 0.87 0.22
CA ASN A 45 -10.25 1.08 -1.13
C ASN A 45 -10.39 2.53 -1.62
N ASP A 46 -11.31 3.28 -1.05
CA ASP A 46 -11.72 4.64 -1.40
C ASP A 46 -10.95 5.72 -0.62
N ILE A 47 -10.11 5.31 0.35
CA ILE A 47 -9.30 6.23 1.14
C ILE A 47 -8.33 6.99 0.26
N SER A 48 -8.23 8.30 0.51
CA SER A 48 -7.16 9.15 0.01
C SER A 48 -6.05 9.25 1.07
N LEU A 49 -4.84 8.85 0.68
CA LEU A 49 -3.63 9.07 1.49
C LEU A 49 -2.99 10.38 1.06
N PRO A 50 -2.35 11.12 1.99
CA PRO A 50 -1.62 12.31 1.61
C PRO A 50 -0.46 11.95 0.67
N GLU A 51 -0.12 12.87 -0.24
CA GLU A 51 0.98 12.68 -1.18
C GLU A 51 2.33 12.62 -0.44
N GLU A 52 2.47 13.49 0.57
CA GLU A 52 3.65 13.66 1.42
C GLU A 52 3.33 13.50 2.91
N VAL A 53 4.37 13.37 3.73
CA VAL A 53 4.22 13.31 5.19
C VAL A 53 3.70 14.65 5.70
N ASN A 54 2.61 14.62 6.45
CA ASN A 54 2.05 15.81 7.09
C ASN A 54 1.78 15.56 8.58
N GLU A 55 1.65 16.65 9.34
CA GLU A 55 1.38 16.57 10.79
C GLU A 55 -0.12 16.52 11.11
N ASN A 56 -0.95 16.93 10.15
CA ASN A 56 -2.39 17.15 10.35
C ASN A 56 -3.21 15.88 10.05
N THR A 57 -2.61 14.84 9.47
CA THR A 57 -3.31 13.60 9.16
C THR A 57 -2.57 12.38 9.69
N GLY A 58 -3.32 11.33 9.95
CA GLY A 58 -2.78 10.07 10.45
C GLY A 58 -3.87 9.02 10.60
N TYR A 59 -3.65 8.10 11.53
CA TYR A 59 -4.62 7.06 11.87
C TYR A 59 -4.83 6.99 13.37
N LEU A 60 -6.07 6.71 13.79
CA LEU A 60 -6.28 6.07 15.09
C LEU A 60 -5.57 4.72 15.08
N VAL A 61 -4.91 4.34 16.18
CA VAL A 61 -4.22 3.03 16.27
C VAL A 61 -5.13 1.86 15.87
N LYS A 62 -6.40 1.88 16.31
CA LYS A 62 -7.40 0.85 15.93
C LYS A 62 -7.65 0.82 14.43
N CYS A 63 -7.77 1.99 13.81
CA CYS A 63 -8.00 2.13 12.39
C CYS A 63 -6.80 1.68 11.58
N TYR A 64 -5.59 2.02 12.03
CA TYR A 64 -4.34 1.59 11.42
C TYR A 64 -4.21 0.06 11.40
N LYS A 65 -4.48 -0.60 12.53
CA LYS A 65 -4.48 -2.07 12.62
C LYS A 65 -5.49 -2.69 11.65
N ASN A 66 -6.70 -2.16 11.60
CA ASN A 66 -7.75 -2.64 10.69
C ASN A 66 -7.39 -2.40 9.22
N PHE A 67 -6.76 -1.27 8.90
CA PHE A 67 -6.29 -0.93 7.56
C PHE A 67 -5.14 -1.86 7.11
N LEU A 68 -4.20 -2.19 7.99
CA LEU A 68 -3.12 -3.12 7.68
C LEU A 68 -3.54 -4.60 7.66
N ALA A 69 -4.68 -4.94 8.25
CA ALA A 69 -5.22 -6.28 8.26
C ALA A 69 -5.76 -6.69 6.88
N VAL A 70 -4.84 -7.04 5.97
CA VAL A 70 -5.12 -7.61 4.66
C VAL A 70 -4.90 -9.13 4.73
N ILE A 71 -5.86 -9.93 4.26
CA ILE A 71 -5.75 -11.39 4.29
C ILE A 71 -4.57 -11.86 3.42
N LYS A 72 -3.82 -12.88 3.86
CA LYS A 72 -2.60 -13.41 3.21
C LYS A 72 -2.79 -13.67 1.70
N LYS A 73 -3.95 -14.22 1.32
CA LYS A 73 -4.37 -14.47 -0.07
C LYS A 73 -4.18 -13.28 -1.01
N TYR A 74 -4.36 -12.05 -0.52
CA TYR A 74 -4.22 -10.84 -1.34
C TYR A 74 -2.80 -10.30 -1.39
N ARG A 75 -1.88 -10.80 -0.55
CA ARG A 75 -0.46 -10.39 -0.54
C ARG A 75 0.41 -11.25 -1.45
N GLU A 76 0.03 -12.51 -1.66
CA GLU A 76 0.83 -13.49 -2.42
C GLU A 76 0.55 -13.48 -3.94
N ASN A 77 -0.49 -12.76 -4.37
CA ASN A 77 -0.89 -12.67 -5.79
C ASN A 77 -0.24 -11.49 -6.54
N GLU A 78 0.80 -10.87 -6.00
CA GLU A 78 1.67 -10.01 -6.81
C GLU A 78 2.72 -10.90 -7.47
N PRO A 79 2.77 -10.99 -8.81
CA PRO A 79 3.86 -11.69 -9.46
C PRO A 79 5.15 -11.01 -9.01
N SER A 80 6.04 -11.77 -8.39
CA SER A 80 7.37 -11.27 -8.04
C SER A 80 8.00 -10.75 -9.34
N THR A 81 8.56 -9.55 -9.30
CA THR A 81 9.26 -8.95 -10.44
C THR A 81 10.31 -9.90 -11.01
N SER A 82 10.95 -10.71 -10.15
CA SER A 82 11.86 -11.80 -10.52
C SER A 82 11.26 -12.81 -11.51
N SER A 83 9.98 -13.15 -11.38
CA SER A 83 9.32 -14.10 -12.28
C SER A 83 9.14 -13.53 -13.68
N ILE A 84 8.90 -12.22 -13.81
CA ILE A 84 8.66 -11.55 -15.10
C ILE A 84 9.97 -11.46 -15.90
N TYR A 85 11.08 -11.09 -15.26
CA TYR A 85 12.39 -11.02 -15.93
C TYR A 85 12.84 -12.37 -16.47
N ILE A 86 12.60 -13.46 -15.73
CA ILE A 86 12.92 -14.82 -16.19
C ILE A 86 12.11 -15.17 -17.44
N THR A 87 10.79 -14.88 -17.46
CA THR A 87 9.96 -15.14 -18.63
C THR A 87 10.38 -14.31 -19.85
N ILE A 88 10.73 -13.03 -19.65
CA ILE A 88 11.24 -12.17 -20.73
C ILE A 88 12.58 -12.70 -21.27
N TYR A 89 13.52 -13.07 -20.39
CA TYR A 89 14.81 -13.61 -20.83
C TYR A 89 14.66 -14.92 -21.61
N ILE A 90 13.80 -15.83 -21.13
CA ILE A 90 13.52 -17.10 -21.78
C ILE A 90 12.91 -16.88 -23.16
N THR A 91 11.90 -16.00 -23.27
CA THR A 91 11.25 -15.71 -24.56
C THR A 91 12.20 -15.05 -25.56
N ILE A 92 13.05 -14.11 -25.12
CA ILE A 92 14.09 -13.52 -25.96
C ILE A 92 15.11 -14.57 -26.41
N PHE A 93 15.54 -15.46 -25.52
CA PHE A 93 16.49 -16.53 -25.84
C PHE A 93 15.92 -17.49 -26.91
N PHE A 94 14.67 -17.94 -26.75
CA PHE A 94 14.02 -18.81 -27.73
C PHE A 94 13.79 -18.12 -29.08
N MET A 95 13.41 -16.84 -29.09
CA MET A 95 13.24 -16.08 -30.33
C MET A 95 14.57 -15.92 -31.09
N ASN A 96 15.67 -15.65 -30.39
CA ASN A 96 16.98 -15.59 -31.02
C ASN A 96 17.46 -16.96 -31.53
N LEU A 97 17.16 -18.04 -30.81
CA LEU A 97 17.49 -19.40 -31.27
C LEU A 97 16.73 -19.78 -32.55
N TYR A 98 15.48 -19.35 -32.70
CA TYR A 98 14.65 -19.64 -33.88
C TYR A 98 15.07 -18.86 -35.14
N ILE A 99 15.79 -17.74 -34.99
CA ILE A 99 16.29 -16.94 -36.12
C ILE A 99 17.63 -17.51 -36.67
N LEU A 100 18.29 -18.38 -35.91
CA LEU A 100 19.59 -18.98 -36.23
C LEU A 100 19.48 -20.37 -36.90
N TYR A 101 18.26 -20.88 -37.13
CA TYR A 101 17.96 -22.11 -37.86
C TYR A 101 17.06 -21.83 -39.06
#